data_AF-A0A6G3WTQ1-F1
#
_entry.id   AF-A0A6G3WTQ1-F1
#
_cell.length_a   1.000
_cell.length_b   1.000
_cell.length_c   1.000
_cell.angle_alpha   90.00
_cell.angle_beta   90.00
_cell.angle_gamma   90.00
#
_symmetry.space_group_name_H-M   'P 1'
#
loop_
_entity.id
_entity.type
_entity.pdbx_description
1 polymer ?
#
loop_
_entity_poly.entity_id
_entity_poly.type
_entity_poly.pdbx_seq_one_letter_code
_entity_poly.pdbx_strand_id
1 'polypeptide(L)'
;HSSLYRWVPDRDGVLDLVSEVMVGRVLPEDEPDAGTWLDWLERLAWAMHDEFLAVPGYAAHVARPHRHHLASFERLHDGAVAAFRAGGADSRQAEQNWSVFGLGVVRWLAAAGNDPAEPPFALY
;
A
#
# COMPACT_ATOMS: atom_id res chain seq x y z
N HIS A 1 2.78 -32.18 -7.39
CA HIS A 1 2.66 -30.72 -7.23
C HIS A 1 2.50 -30.39 -5.75
N SER A 2 3.60 -30.23 -5.01
CA SER A 2 3.60 -29.76 -3.61
C SER A 2 5.03 -29.36 -3.23
N SER A 3 5.32 -28.06 -3.12
CA SER A 3 6.68 -27.57 -2.78
C SER A 3 6.78 -26.15 -2.20
N LEU A 4 5.67 -25.46 -1.89
CA LEU A 4 5.72 -24.08 -1.36
C LEU A 4 5.33 -23.95 0.13
N TYR A 5 4.72 -24.97 0.74
CA TYR A 5 4.32 -24.95 2.16
C TYR A 5 5.46 -25.14 3.17
N ARG A 6 6.72 -25.23 2.73
CA ARG A 6 7.86 -25.53 3.63
C ARG A 6 8.48 -24.30 4.30
N TRP A 7 8.18 -23.08 3.83
CA TRP A 7 8.85 -21.87 4.31
C TRP A 7 7.91 -20.73 4.74
N VAL A 8 6.61 -20.99 4.87
CA VAL A 8 5.65 -19.98 5.33
C VAL A 8 4.79 -20.62 6.43
N PRO A 9 4.88 -20.14 7.69
CA PRO A 9 4.23 -20.79 8.82
C PRO A 9 2.72 -20.54 8.87
N ASP A 10 2.18 -19.53 8.17
CA ASP A 10 0.74 -19.24 8.14
C ASP A 10 0.32 -18.43 6.89
N ARG A 11 -0.99 -18.44 6.56
CA ARG A 11 -1.63 -17.75 5.42
C ARG A 11 -1.29 -16.26 5.34
N ASP A 12 -1.11 -15.61 6.49
CA ASP A 12 -0.75 -14.19 6.58
C ASP A 12 0.67 -13.90 6.05
N GLY A 13 1.60 -14.86 6.14
CA GLY A 13 2.97 -14.71 5.61
C GLY A 13 3.05 -14.72 4.08
N VAL A 14 2.02 -15.23 3.38
CA VAL A 14 1.92 -15.15 1.91
C VAL A 14 1.56 -13.72 1.48
N LEU A 15 0.78 -12.99 2.28
CA LEU A 15 0.37 -11.60 2.00
C LEU A 15 1.52 -10.62 2.27
N ASP A 16 2.40 -10.93 3.23
CA ASP A 16 3.67 -10.20 3.43
C ASP A 16 4.62 -10.36 2.24
N LEU A 17 4.68 -11.55 1.63
CA LEU A 17 5.50 -11.82 0.43
C LEU A 17 4.98 -11.09 -0.82
N VAL A 18 3.67 -10.84 -0.88
CA VAL A 18 3.02 -10.06 -1.94
C VAL A 18 3.39 -8.58 -1.84
N SER A 19 3.71 -8.06 -0.65
CA SER A 19 4.02 -6.64 -0.42
C SER A 19 5.19 -6.11 -1.26
N GLU A 20 6.20 -6.93 -1.58
CA GLU A 20 7.31 -6.49 -2.45
C GLU A 20 6.87 -6.33 -3.91
N VAL A 21 6.06 -7.27 -4.41
CA VAL A 21 5.52 -7.24 -5.77
C VAL A 21 4.51 -6.10 -5.90
N MET A 22 3.68 -5.86 -4.88
CA MET A 22 2.69 -4.79 -4.87
C MET A 22 3.36 -3.42 -4.87
N VAL A 23 4.40 -3.21 -4.05
CA VAL A 23 5.16 -1.94 -4.06
C VAL A 23 5.77 -1.66 -5.42
N GLY A 24 6.29 -2.69 -6.10
CA GLY A 24 6.81 -2.54 -7.47
C GLY A 24 5.75 -2.19 -8.53
N ARG A 25 4.47 -2.46 -8.27
CA ARG A 25 3.37 -2.12 -9.20
C ARG A 25 2.76 -0.75 -8.94
N VAL A 26 2.75 -0.33 -7.67
CA VAL A 26 2.07 0.92 -7.28
C VAL A 26 2.98 2.14 -7.31
N LEU A 27 4.30 1.95 -7.17
CA LEU A 27 5.25 3.05 -7.27
C LEU A 27 5.31 3.55 -8.73
N PRO A 28 5.04 4.85 -8.97
CA PRO A 28 5.32 5.44 -10.27
C PRO A 28 6.82 5.31 -10.64
N GLU A 29 7.10 5.07 -11.91
CA GLU A 29 8.48 4.86 -12.41
C GLU A 29 9.31 6.15 -12.46
N ASP A 30 8.64 7.28 -12.61
CA ASP A 30 9.25 8.61 -12.65
C ASP A 30 9.48 9.18 -11.23
N GLU A 31 10.49 10.03 -11.09
CA GLU A 31 10.75 10.74 -9.83
C GLU A 31 9.87 12.00 -9.73
N PRO A 32 9.31 12.31 -8.54
CA PRO A 32 8.53 13.53 -8.34
C PRO A 32 9.43 14.76 -8.32
N ASP A 33 8.97 15.84 -8.95
CA ASP A 33 9.60 17.16 -8.89
C ASP A 33 8.63 18.27 -8.45
N ALA A 34 9.12 19.50 -8.35
CA ALA A 34 8.33 20.64 -7.89
C ALA A 34 7.08 20.93 -8.73
N GLY A 35 7.06 20.52 -10.00
CA GLY A 35 5.93 20.70 -10.90
C GLY A 35 4.96 19.53 -10.95
N THR A 36 5.38 18.35 -10.49
CA THR A 36 4.67 17.07 -10.71
C THR A 36 4.33 16.31 -9.44
N TRP A 37 4.83 16.74 -8.28
CA TRP A 37 4.70 16.00 -7.01
C TRP A 37 3.26 15.65 -6.62
N LEU A 38 2.29 16.52 -6.89
CA LEU A 38 0.89 16.29 -6.54
C LEU A 38 0.29 15.21 -7.43
N ASP A 39 0.49 15.33 -8.74
CA ASP A 39 0.05 14.35 -9.74
C ASP A 39 0.73 12.98 -9.49
N TRP A 40 1.98 12.99 -9.03
CA TRP A 40 2.70 11.79 -8.62
C TRP A 40 2.03 11.11 -7.43
N LEU A 41 1.68 11.85 -6.38
CA LEU A 41 0.97 11.33 -5.21
C LEU A 41 -0.44 10.82 -5.54
N GLU A 42 -1.14 11.51 -6.46
CA GLU A 42 -2.44 11.08 -6.94
C GLU A 42 -2.33 9.72 -7.66
N ARG A 43 -1.38 9.58 -8.59
CA ARG A 43 -1.14 8.30 -9.27
C ARG A 43 -0.77 7.19 -8.30
N LEU A 44 0.06 7.49 -7.30
CA LEU A 44 0.39 6.55 -6.24
C LEU A 44 -0.86 6.08 -5.49
N ALA A 45 -1.73 7.02 -5.06
CA ALA A 45 -2.95 6.70 -4.33
C ALA A 45 -3.91 5.81 -5.14
N TRP A 46 -4.11 6.13 -6.42
CA TRP A 46 -4.93 5.31 -7.32
C TRP A 46 -4.35 3.93 -7.57
N ALA A 47 -3.03 3.84 -7.80
CA ALA A 47 -2.40 2.54 -8.00
C ALA A 47 -2.49 1.68 -6.74
N MET A 48 -2.28 2.27 -5.55
CA MET A 48 -2.53 1.57 -4.27
C MET A 48 -3.97 1.10 -4.14
N HIS A 49 -4.94 1.94 -4.49
CA HIS A 49 -6.36 1.58 -4.45
C HIS A 49 -6.68 0.39 -5.35
N ASP A 50 -6.36 0.51 -6.65
CA ASP A 50 -6.76 -0.45 -7.67
C ASP A 50 -6.03 -1.78 -7.52
N GLU A 51 -4.71 -1.74 -7.33
CA GLU A 51 -3.91 -2.96 -7.17
C GLU A 51 -4.28 -3.69 -5.86
N PHE A 52 -4.55 -2.97 -4.76
CA PHE A 52 -4.86 -3.65 -3.49
C PHE A 52 -6.28 -4.23 -3.47
N LEU A 53 -7.23 -3.63 -4.21
CA LEU A 53 -8.57 -4.21 -4.41
C LEU A 53 -8.56 -5.35 -5.43
N ALA A 54 -7.65 -5.36 -6.40
CA ALA A 54 -7.51 -6.44 -7.36
C ALA A 54 -7.09 -7.78 -6.72
N VAL A 55 -6.61 -7.76 -5.47
CA VAL A 55 -6.25 -8.95 -4.70
C VAL A 55 -7.32 -9.23 -3.64
N PRO A 56 -8.17 -10.27 -3.81
CA PRO A 56 -9.24 -10.59 -2.86
C PRO A 56 -8.73 -10.73 -1.42
N GLY A 57 -9.33 -9.97 -0.51
CA GLY A 57 -8.98 -9.98 0.92
C GLY A 57 -7.69 -9.24 1.30
N TYR A 58 -6.91 -8.72 0.34
CA TYR A 58 -5.69 -7.97 0.64
C TYR A 58 -6.00 -6.59 1.22
N ALA A 59 -6.95 -5.85 0.66
CA ALA A 59 -7.39 -4.56 1.21
C ALA A 59 -7.83 -4.69 2.69
N ALA A 60 -8.57 -5.74 3.04
CA ALA A 60 -8.99 -6.04 4.41
C ALA A 60 -7.82 -6.46 5.32
N HIS A 61 -6.80 -7.12 4.76
CA HIS A 61 -5.57 -7.47 5.47
C HIS A 61 -4.73 -6.22 5.76
N VAL A 62 -4.51 -5.35 4.76
CA VAL A 62 -3.75 -4.10 4.90
C VAL A 62 -4.40 -3.11 5.87
N ALA A 63 -5.74 -3.12 5.95
CA ALA A 63 -6.47 -2.29 6.90
C ALA A 63 -6.36 -2.75 8.38
N ARG A 64 -5.84 -3.96 8.65
CA ARG A 64 -5.63 -4.47 10.01
C ARG A 64 -4.17 -4.23 10.44
N PRO A 65 -3.87 -4.15 11.74
CA PRO A 65 -2.48 -4.12 12.19
C PRO A 65 -1.77 -5.40 11.75
N HIS A 66 -0.82 -5.28 10.83
CA HIS A 66 0.03 -6.38 10.39
C HIS A 66 1.49 -5.93 10.36
N ARG A 67 2.43 -6.88 10.31
CA ARG A 67 3.85 -6.54 10.10
C ARG A 67 4.02 -6.19 8.63
N HIS A 68 4.66 -5.08 8.34
CA HIS A 68 5.05 -4.77 6.96
C HIS A 68 6.36 -5.47 6.62
N HIS A 69 6.53 -5.90 5.37
CA HIS A 69 7.85 -6.21 4.85
C HIS A 69 8.67 -4.91 4.79
N LEU A 70 9.67 -4.81 5.68
CA LEU A 70 10.34 -3.56 6.05
C LEU A 70 10.90 -2.81 4.82
N ALA A 71 11.65 -3.52 3.96
CA ALA A 71 12.29 -2.92 2.79
C ALA A 71 11.33 -2.45 1.69
N SER A 72 10.13 -3.05 1.60
CA SER A 72 9.11 -2.67 0.61
C SER A 72 8.32 -1.45 1.10
N PHE A 73 7.99 -1.44 2.39
CA PHE A 73 7.38 -0.30 3.04
C PHE A 73 8.30 0.94 3.03
N GLU A 74 9.59 0.76 3.29
CA GLU A 74 10.60 1.83 3.21
C GLU A 74 10.64 2.48 1.82
N ARG A 75 10.62 1.70 0.73
CA ARG A 75 10.58 2.28 -0.63
C ARG A 75 9.34 3.11 -0.92
N LEU A 76 8.17 2.62 -0.50
CA LEU A 76 6.91 3.34 -0.65
C LEU A 76 6.90 4.64 0.17
N HIS A 77 7.36 4.54 1.42
CA HIS A 77 7.54 5.66 2.33
C HIS A 77 8.47 6.72 1.73
N ASP A 78 9.66 6.32 1.28
CA ASP A 78 10.69 7.23 0.80
C ASP A 78 10.25 7.96 -0.47
N GLY A 79 9.56 7.28 -1.39
CA GLY A 79 8.99 7.90 -2.59
C GLY A 79 7.94 8.96 -2.25
N ALA A 80 7.01 8.65 -1.34
CA ALA A 80 5.99 9.61 -0.93
C ALA A 80 6.57 10.81 -0.16
N VAL A 81 7.54 10.57 0.74
CA VAL A 81 8.26 11.63 1.46
C VAL A 81 9.05 12.52 0.48
N ALA A 82 9.69 11.93 -0.54
CA ALA A 82 10.36 12.67 -1.59
C ALA A 82 9.38 13.57 -2.37
N ALA A 83 8.19 13.06 -2.72
CA ALA A 83 7.17 13.86 -3.38
C ALA A 83 6.70 15.04 -2.51
N PHE A 84 6.42 14.83 -1.22
CA PHE A 84 6.04 15.93 -0.32
C PHE A 84 7.15 16.98 -0.19
N ARG A 85 8.41 16.56 -0.15
CA ARG A 85 9.56 17.49 -0.14
C ARG A 85 9.70 18.25 -1.45
N ALA A 86 9.49 17.60 -2.59
CA ALA A 86 9.46 18.26 -3.89
C ALA A 86 8.36 19.34 -3.96
N GLY A 87 7.22 19.11 -3.29
CA GLY A 87 6.16 20.10 -3.08
C GLY A 87 6.46 21.21 -2.07
N GLY A 88 7.67 21.22 -1.48
CA GLY A 88 8.13 22.27 -0.57
C GLY A 88 7.93 21.99 0.92
N ALA A 89 7.49 20.79 1.31
CA ALA A 89 7.43 20.40 2.71
C ALA A 89 8.84 20.24 3.31
N ASP A 90 9.04 20.70 4.54
CA ASP A 90 10.24 20.34 5.30
C ASP A 90 10.22 18.86 5.72
N SER A 91 11.34 18.37 6.26
CA SER A 91 11.45 16.95 6.66
C SER A 91 10.38 16.52 7.66
N ARG A 92 10.01 17.36 8.63
CA ARG A 92 9.00 17.01 9.63
C ARG A 92 7.60 17.02 9.02
N GLN A 93 7.31 18.01 8.18
CA GLN A 93 6.04 18.13 7.48
C GLN A 93 5.82 16.96 6.51
N ALA A 94 6.85 16.55 5.77
CA ALA A 94 6.78 15.43 4.84
C ALA A 94 6.39 14.11 5.54
N GLU A 95 6.98 13.83 6.70
CA GLU A 95 6.68 12.66 7.54
C GLU A 95 5.23 12.68 8.08
N GLN A 96 4.78 13.85 8.51
CA GLN A 96 3.39 14.05 8.96
C GLN A 96 2.40 13.87 7.81
N ASN A 97 2.71 14.44 6.65
CA ASN A 97 1.90 14.32 5.44
C ASN A 97 1.82 12.87 4.96
N TRP A 98 2.93 12.12 5.00
CA TRP A 98 2.94 10.69 4.73
C TRP A 98 1.96 9.93 5.64
N SER A 99 2.01 10.20 6.95
CA SER A 99 1.13 9.55 7.92
C SER A 99 -0.36 9.79 7.62
N VAL A 100 -0.71 11.02 7.24
CA VAL A 100 -2.09 11.41 6.87
C VAL A 100 -2.50 10.78 5.54
N PHE A 101 -1.63 10.83 4.54
CA PHE A 101 -1.85 10.26 3.22
C PHE A 101 -2.08 8.75 3.30
N GLY A 102 -1.17 8.01 3.94
CA GLY A 102 -1.28 6.56 4.11
C GLY A 102 -2.55 6.16 4.86
N LEU A 103 -2.90 6.87 5.95
CA LEU A 103 -4.15 6.64 6.67
C LEU A 103 -5.38 6.90 5.80
N GLY A 104 -5.34 7.95 4.96
CA GLY A 104 -6.40 8.27 4.01
C GLY A 104 -6.63 7.14 3.01
N VAL A 105 -5.56 6.63 2.38
CA VAL A 105 -5.63 5.51 1.43
C VAL A 105 -6.17 4.24 2.10
N VAL A 106 -5.70 3.89 3.29
CA VAL A 106 -6.20 2.72 4.03
C VAL A 106 -7.70 2.83 4.35
N ARG A 107 -8.15 4.03 4.78
CA ARG A 107 -9.58 4.25 5.05
C ARG A 107 -10.42 4.18 3.77
N TRP A 108 -9.89 4.69 2.67
CA TRP A 108 -10.55 4.63 1.37
C TRP A 108 -10.70 3.18 0.89
N LEU A 109 -9.64 2.38 0.99
CA LEU A 109 -9.64 0.94 0.73
C LEU A 109 -10.66 0.18 1.61
N ALA A 110 -10.69 0.49 2.91
CA ALA A 110 -11.64 -0.13 3.82
C ALA A 110 -13.11 0.20 3.46
N ALA A 111 -13.37 1.43 2.98
CA ALA A 111 -14.70 1.81 2.51
C ALA A 111 -15.08 1.07 1.21
N ALA A 112 -14.13 0.91 0.28
CA ALA A 112 -14.35 0.23 -0.99
C ALA A 112 -14.54 -1.30 -0.83
N GLY A 113 -13.78 -1.94 0.07
CA GLY A 113 -13.87 -3.37 0.34
C GLY A 113 -15.09 -3.80 1.17
N ASN A 114 -15.98 -2.88 1.56
CA ASN A 114 -17.23 -3.16 2.26
C ASN A 114 -18.44 -3.21 1.30
N ASP A 115 -18.24 -3.57 0.03
CA ASP A 115 -19.35 -3.80 -0.91
C ASP A 115 -20.28 -4.90 -0.36
N PRO A 116 -21.58 -4.62 -0.10
CA PRO A 116 -22.52 -5.59 0.49
C PRO A 116 -22.75 -6.86 -0.36
N ALA A 117 -22.24 -6.91 -1.60
CA ALA A 117 -22.32 -8.09 -2.45
C ALA A 117 -21.28 -9.19 -2.12
N GLU A 118 -20.24 -8.90 -1.32
CA GLU A 118 -19.18 -9.86 -1.02
C GLU A 118 -19.39 -10.49 0.38
N PRO A 119 -19.62 -11.81 0.49
CA PRO A 119 -19.88 -12.42 1.79
C PRO A 119 -18.62 -12.35 2.66
N PRO A 120 -18.73 -11.97 3.95
CA PRO A 120 -17.61 -12.04 4.88
C PRO A 120 -17.21 -13.51 5.01
N PHE A 121 -16.03 -13.83 4.47
CA PHE A 121 -15.36 -15.13 4.47
C PHE A 121 -16.09 -16.23 5.25
N ALA A 122 -16.72 -17.15 4.52
CA ALA A 122 -17.24 -18.38 5.10
C ALA A 122 -16.09 -19.10 5.83
N LEU A 123 -16.22 -19.13 7.16
CA LEU A 123 -15.46 -20.01 8.04
C LEU A 123 -15.71 -21.45 7.59
N TYR A 124 -14.68 -22.10 7.06
CA TYR A 124 -14.57 -23.56 6.94
C TYR A 124 -13.28 -24.00 7.62
#